data_AF-A0A927FEE4-F1
#
_entry.id   AF-A0A927FEE4-F1
#
_cell.length_a   1.000
_cell.length_b   1.000
_cell.length_c   1.000
_cell.angle_alpha   90.00
_cell.angle_beta   90.00
_cell.angle_gamma   90.00
#
_symmetry.space_group_name_H-M   'P 1'
#
loop_
_entity.id
_entity.type
_entity.pdbx_description
1 polymer ?
#
loop_
_entity_poly.entity_id
_entity_poly.type
_entity_poly.pdbx_seq_one_letter_code
_entity_poly.pdbx_strand_id
1 'polypeptide(L)'
;MTAAHDAPERTGPSRRTLTALALVIALVHLALLLGITHTLDWSLQPNTATAPMKTRMIAPPPPTALAERPARLPPPPRRLPPPAPPHAEPPAEASPPALPPTVAEPAASEPIPAVASAEPTASAPEAAAAPPLTPVSTAAPANSWPTMALGTLPPSSLMSYQLTGMDKGFTYHANGELRWQHNPQAYALSLSVKAFLIGSRQWRSTGLIDGSGLSPLKFTDSWRGERASHFDREQKRIVFSSNAPVAALLPGAQDQISLYLQLAGAMAGDPERYPAGTRMLIQTATLRDAVPWLLMLEGQEPLTVAGQTITTTKWVCQPRNQYEARVEMWLSPRHAWMPARIRITQVSGSYIDLNLRSMEPLPPLPLDTPVGEKTTGS
;
A
#
# COMPACT_ATOMS: atom_id res chain seq x y z
N MET A 1 75.05 44.77 0.27
CA MET A 1 74.39 43.72 -0.54
C MET A 1 73.04 43.46 0.09
N THR A 2 72.00 44.08 -0.46
CA THR A 2 70.65 44.03 0.09
C THR A 2 69.79 43.18 -0.84
N ALA A 3 69.31 42.05 -0.33
CA ALA A 3 68.47 41.10 -1.05
C ALA A 3 67.09 41.70 -1.31
N ALA A 4 66.68 41.74 -2.58
CA ALA A 4 65.31 42.07 -2.97
C ALA A 4 64.41 40.85 -2.75
N HIS A 5 63.33 41.06 -2.01
CA HIS A 5 62.25 40.10 -1.79
C HIS A 5 61.39 40.03 -3.05
N ASP A 6 61.33 38.86 -3.68
CA ASP A 6 60.46 38.59 -4.82
C ASP A 6 59.04 38.28 -4.30
N ALA A 7 58.05 39.06 -4.73
CA ALA A 7 56.65 38.86 -4.37
C ALA A 7 55.97 38.00 -5.45
N PRO A 8 55.21 36.94 -5.12
CA PRO A 8 54.61 36.08 -6.12
C PRO A 8 53.50 36.83 -6.91
N GLU A 9 53.69 36.96 -8.22
CA GLU A 9 52.65 37.41 -9.14
C GLU A 9 51.41 36.51 -9.01
N ARG A 10 50.28 37.09 -8.60
CA ARG A 10 48.99 36.40 -8.66
C ARG A 10 48.53 36.33 -10.11
N THR A 11 48.83 35.22 -10.78
CA THR A 11 48.31 34.86 -12.10
C THR A 11 46.85 34.40 -12.00
N GLY A 12 45.96 35.32 -11.61
CA GLY A 12 44.51 35.14 -11.69
C GLY A 12 43.97 35.56 -13.05
N PRO A 13 42.85 34.99 -13.51
CA PRO A 13 42.17 35.47 -14.71
C PRO A 13 41.86 36.97 -14.56
N SER A 14 42.09 37.74 -15.62
CA SER A 14 41.89 39.18 -15.59
C SER A 14 40.45 39.52 -15.17
N ARG A 15 40.25 40.67 -14.52
CA ARG A 15 38.90 41.16 -14.16
C ARG A 15 37.94 41.15 -15.35
N ARG A 16 38.46 41.42 -16.56
CA ARG A 16 37.70 41.38 -17.82
C ARG A 16 37.21 39.97 -18.16
N THR A 17 38.02 38.95 -17.91
CA THR A 17 37.68 37.54 -18.11
C THR A 17 36.59 37.11 -17.14
N LEU A 18 36.70 37.51 -15.86
CA LEU A 18 35.68 37.23 -14.85
C LEU A 18 34.35 37.96 -15.13
N THR A 19 34.40 39.23 -15.56
CA THR A 19 33.19 39.97 -15.94
C THR A 19 32.54 39.40 -17.20
N ALA A 20 33.34 38.98 -18.19
CA ALA A 20 32.82 38.34 -19.40
C ALA A 20 32.14 37.00 -19.06
N LEU A 21 32.76 36.18 -18.21
CA LEU A 21 32.16 34.93 -17.75
C LEU A 21 30.86 35.17 -16.97
N ALA A 22 30.84 36.16 -16.08
CA ALA A 22 29.63 36.52 -15.33
C ALA A 22 28.51 37.00 -16.26
N LEU A 23 28.83 37.81 -17.29
CA LEU A 23 27.88 38.26 -18.30
C LEU A 23 27.32 37.11 -19.14
N VAL A 24 28.18 36.17 -19.55
CA VAL A 24 27.75 34.96 -20.28
C VAL A 24 26.82 34.11 -19.42
N ILE A 25 27.17 33.88 -18.15
CA ILE A 25 26.32 33.13 -17.22
C ILE A 25 24.99 33.84 -17.01
N ALA A 26 24.98 35.17 -16.83
CA ALA A 26 23.77 35.97 -16.68
C ALA A 26 22.90 35.93 -17.93
N LEU A 27 23.50 36.00 -19.13
CA LEU A 27 22.79 35.86 -20.41
C LEU A 27 22.19 34.47 -20.58
N VAL A 28 22.91 33.40 -20.18
CA VAL A 28 22.37 32.03 -20.19
C VAL A 28 21.19 31.90 -19.22
N HIS A 29 21.30 32.45 -18.01
CA HIS A 29 20.19 32.44 -17.05
C HIS A 29 18.99 33.24 -17.54
N LEU A 30 19.23 34.42 -18.14
CA LEU A 30 18.20 35.26 -18.72
C LEU A 30 17.53 34.57 -19.91
N ALA A 31 18.30 33.92 -20.78
CA ALA A 31 17.79 33.12 -21.89
C ALA A 31 17.00 31.89 -21.40
N LEU A 32 17.37 31.25 -20.30
CA LEU A 32 16.58 30.17 -19.69
C LEU A 32 15.26 30.72 -19.11
N LEU A 33 15.33 31.84 -18.38
CA LEU A 33 14.15 32.49 -17.79
C LEU A 33 13.15 32.96 -18.86
N LEU A 34 13.64 33.56 -19.95
CA LEU A 34 12.82 34.00 -21.08
C LEU A 34 12.41 32.83 -22.00
N GLY A 35 13.26 31.82 -22.17
CA GLY A 35 12.96 30.60 -22.93
C GLY A 35 11.87 29.73 -22.30
N ILE A 36 11.75 29.78 -20.97
CA ILE A 36 10.61 29.20 -20.23
C ILE A 36 9.31 29.98 -20.50
N THR A 37 9.37 31.27 -20.89
CA THR A 37 8.16 32.06 -21.23
C THR A 37 7.70 31.92 -22.68
N HIS A 38 8.59 31.60 -23.63
CA HIS A 38 8.26 31.51 -25.06
C HIS A 38 8.12 30.09 -25.64
N THR A 39 8.43 29.05 -24.87
CA THR A 39 8.14 27.64 -25.26
C THR A 39 6.84 27.10 -24.65
N LEU A 40 6.06 27.98 -24.01
CA LEU A 40 4.70 27.74 -23.54
C LEU A 40 3.64 28.21 -24.55
N ASP A 41 3.88 28.05 -25.85
CA ASP A 41 2.77 27.93 -26.81
C ASP A 41 2.19 26.51 -26.66
N TRP A 42 1.60 26.30 -25.48
CA TRP A 42 0.80 25.16 -25.11
C TRP A 42 -0.52 25.33 -25.88
N SER A 43 -0.53 24.91 -27.16
CA SER A 43 -1.78 24.53 -27.79
C SER A 43 -2.30 23.33 -26.99
N LEU A 44 -3.23 23.60 -26.07
CA LEU A 44 -4.17 22.60 -25.61
C LEU A 44 -4.97 22.25 -26.87
N GLN A 45 -4.50 21.29 -27.63
CA GLN A 45 -5.45 20.43 -28.31
C GLN A 45 -6.04 19.55 -27.21
N PRO A 46 -7.28 19.80 -26.76
CA PRO A 46 -7.99 18.76 -26.04
C PRO A 46 -8.16 17.63 -27.04
N ASN A 47 -7.28 16.63 -26.99
CA ASN A 47 -7.57 15.37 -27.66
C ASN A 47 -8.60 14.60 -26.81
N THR A 48 -9.75 15.24 -26.58
CA THR A 48 -10.98 14.55 -26.26
C THR A 48 -11.54 14.08 -27.59
N ALA A 49 -11.10 12.90 -28.02
CA ALA A 49 -11.95 12.05 -28.83
C ALA A 49 -13.08 11.53 -27.93
N THR A 50 -13.93 12.42 -27.44
CA THR A 50 -15.25 12.06 -26.95
C THR A 50 -16.08 11.75 -28.19
N ALA A 51 -16.19 10.45 -28.51
CA ALA A 51 -17.29 10.00 -29.35
C ALA A 51 -18.59 10.52 -28.70
N PRO A 52 -19.49 11.19 -29.45
CA PRO A 52 -20.75 11.63 -28.87
C PRO A 52 -21.53 10.38 -28.41
N MET A 53 -21.77 10.30 -27.11
CA MET A 53 -22.64 9.27 -26.54
C MET A 53 -24.07 9.53 -27.03
N LYS A 54 -24.47 8.87 -28.12
CA LYS A 54 -25.85 8.83 -28.59
C LYS A 54 -26.67 7.95 -27.63
N THR A 55 -27.25 8.54 -26.60
CA THR A 55 -28.32 7.89 -25.84
C THR A 55 -29.61 7.95 -26.64
N ARG A 56 -30.01 6.85 -27.28
CA ARG A 56 -31.39 6.67 -27.76
C ARG A 56 -32.19 6.02 -26.65
N MET A 57 -33.27 6.66 -26.24
CA MET A 57 -34.26 6.05 -25.35
C MET A 57 -34.91 4.88 -26.10
N ILE A 58 -34.68 3.66 -25.62
CA ILE A 58 -35.43 2.48 -26.06
C ILE A 58 -36.67 2.44 -25.18
N ALA A 59 -37.83 2.78 -25.76
CA ALA A 59 -39.09 2.52 -25.08
C ALA A 59 -39.23 1.00 -24.91
N PRO A 60 -39.52 0.50 -23.70
CA PRO A 60 -39.84 -0.91 -23.53
C PRO A 60 -41.02 -1.26 -24.45
N PRO A 61 -41.01 -2.44 -25.10
CA PRO A 61 -42.15 -2.87 -25.89
C PRO A 61 -43.40 -2.83 -25.00
N PRO A 62 -44.54 -2.34 -25.51
CA PRO A 62 -45.78 -2.37 -24.75
C PRO A 62 -46.02 -3.81 -24.32
N PRO A 63 -46.48 -4.06 -23.08
CA PRO A 63 -46.85 -5.41 -22.68
C PRO A 63 -47.84 -5.91 -23.73
N THR A 64 -47.47 -7.00 -24.41
CA THR A 64 -48.40 -7.75 -25.24
C THR A 64 -49.58 -8.05 -24.34
N ALA A 65 -50.74 -7.47 -24.65
CA ALA A 65 -51.99 -7.91 -24.07
C ALA A 65 -52.05 -9.41 -24.33
N LEU A 66 -51.89 -10.20 -23.26
CA LEU A 66 -52.14 -11.62 -23.32
C LEU A 66 -53.56 -11.75 -23.88
N ALA A 67 -53.63 -12.27 -25.10
CA ALA A 67 -54.88 -12.75 -25.65
C ALA A 67 -55.60 -13.55 -24.57
N GLU A 68 -56.86 -13.20 -24.31
CA GLU A 68 -57.72 -13.88 -23.36
C GLU A 68 -57.60 -15.40 -23.58
N ARG A 69 -56.97 -16.07 -22.61
CA ARG A 69 -57.00 -17.52 -22.53
C ARG A 69 -58.42 -17.89 -22.11
N PRO A 70 -59.12 -18.79 -22.82
CA PRO A 70 -60.50 -19.13 -22.49
C PRO A 70 -60.59 -19.66 -21.06
N ALA A 71 -61.65 -19.25 -20.37
CA ALA A 71 -61.90 -19.54 -18.96
C ALA A 71 -61.78 -21.03 -18.66
N ARG A 72 -60.87 -21.40 -17.76
CA ARG A 72 -60.78 -22.73 -17.18
C ARG A 72 -61.82 -22.82 -16.05
N LEU A 73 -62.73 -23.79 -16.15
CA LEU A 73 -63.76 -24.10 -15.16
C LEU A 73 -63.18 -24.28 -13.74
N PRO A 74 -63.91 -23.89 -12.68
CA PRO A 74 -63.45 -24.03 -11.30
C PRO A 74 -63.40 -25.51 -10.85
N PRO A 75 -62.41 -25.91 -10.04
CA PRO A 75 -62.33 -27.26 -9.48
C PRO A 75 -63.37 -27.48 -8.36
N PRO A 76 -63.81 -28.73 -8.14
CA PRO A 76 -64.82 -29.05 -7.12
C PRO A 76 -64.27 -28.93 -5.69
N PRO A 77 -65.11 -28.58 -4.70
CA PRO A 77 -64.68 -28.40 -3.32
C PRO A 77 -64.31 -29.75 -2.66
N ARG A 78 -63.12 -29.79 -2.05
CA ARG A 78 -62.62 -30.93 -1.26
C ARG A 78 -63.33 -30.93 0.09
N ARG A 79 -64.00 -32.04 0.42
CA ARG A 79 -64.73 -32.26 1.68
C ARG A 79 -63.74 -32.36 2.86
N LEU A 80 -64.03 -31.62 3.92
CA LEU A 80 -63.41 -31.76 5.24
C LEU A 80 -64.04 -32.95 5.99
N PRO A 81 -63.26 -33.79 6.69
CA PRO A 81 -63.79 -34.80 7.62
C PRO A 81 -64.37 -34.15 8.89
N PRO A 82 -65.37 -34.78 9.54
CA PRO A 82 -66.17 -34.20 10.61
C PRO A 82 -65.48 -34.20 12.00
N PRO A 83 -65.92 -33.33 12.92
CA PRO A 83 -65.41 -33.25 14.29
C PRO A 83 -66.08 -34.29 15.22
N ALA A 84 -65.35 -34.73 16.25
CA ALA A 84 -65.88 -35.52 17.35
C ALA A 84 -66.28 -34.62 18.56
N PRO A 85 -67.34 -34.97 19.32
CA PRO A 85 -67.93 -34.11 20.37
C PRO A 85 -67.28 -34.27 21.78
N PRO A 86 -67.68 -33.42 22.77
CA PRO A 86 -66.88 -33.07 23.95
C PRO A 86 -67.38 -33.70 25.28
N HIS A 87 -66.53 -33.68 26.32
CA HIS A 87 -66.98 -33.62 27.71
C HIS A 87 -66.01 -32.87 28.62
N ALA A 88 -66.59 -32.26 29.67
CA ALA A 88 -66.11 -31.14 30.46
C ALA A 88 -65.45 -31.53 31.82
N GLU A 89 -64.51 -30.66 32.25
CA GLU A 89 -64.22 -30.03 33.58
C GLU A 89 -64.81 -30.59 34.92
N PRO A 90 -64.35 -30.20 36.14
CA PRO A 90 -63.34 -29.18 36.57
C PRO A 90 -62.50 -29.62 37.84
N PRO A 91 -62.06 -28.76 38.81
CA PRO A 91 -60.90 -27.84 38.80
C PRO A 91 -59.97 -27.94 40.06
N ALA A 92 -59.06 -26.94 40.21
CA ALA A 92 -58.39 -26.44 41.43
C ALA A 92 -57.08 -27.16 41.89
N GLU A 93 -56.04 -26.55 42.48
CA GLU A 93 -55.61 -25.17 42.78
C GLU A 93 -54.21 -25.26 43.49
N ALA A 94 -53.43 -24.17 43.45
CA ALA A 94 -52.33 -23.76 44.34
C ALA A 94 -51.01 -24.57 44.50
N SER A 95 -49.93 -23.99 43.96
CA SER A 95 -48.66 -23.49 44.58
C SER A 95 -47.86 -24.34 45.62
N PRO A 96 -46.63 -23.92 46.06
CA PRO A 96 -45.38 -24.68 45.95
C PRO A 96 -44.88 -25.17 47.34
N PRO A 97 -43.66 -25.76 47.46
CA PRO A 97 -42.57 -24.95 48.03
C PRO A 97 -41.14 -25.38 47.60
N ALA A 98 -40.16 -24.60 48.07
CA ALA A 98 -38.73 -24.72 47.82
C ALA A 98 -37.95 -25.32 49.03
N LEU A 99 -36.75 -25.86 48.71
CA LEU A 99 -35.51 -26.00 49.53
C LEU A 99 -35.43 -27.09 50.63
N PRO A 100 -34.23 -27.54 51.10
CA PRO A 100 -32.83 -27.38 50.61
C PRO A 100 -31.97 -28.70 50.71
N PRO A 101 -30.69 -28.75 51.15
CA PRO A 101 -29.51 -29.10 50.32
C PRO A 101 -28.70 -30.32 50.83
N THR A 102 -27.69 -30.81 50.08
CA THR A 102 -26.47 -31.51 50.59
C THR A 102 -25.64 -32.05 49.42
N VAL A 103 -24.46 -31.47 49.16
CA VAL A 103 -23.09 -32.03 49.37
C VAL A 103 -22.81 -33.34 48.61
N ALA A 104 -21.91 -33.28 47.61
CA ALA A 104 -20.66 -34.03 47.55
C ALA A 104 -20.09 -34.06 46.12
N GLU A 105 -18.82 -33.68 46.01
CA GLU A 105 -17.88 -33.86 44.91
C GLU A 105 -17.45 -35.36 44.79
N PRO A 106 -16.41 -35.72 44.00
CA PRO A 106 -16.32 -35.99 42.56
C PRO A 106 -16.24 -37.50 42.24
N ALA A 107 -16.33 -37.88 40.95
CA ALA A 107 -15.64 -39.09 40.47
C ALA A 107 -15.38 -39.04 38.96
N ALA A 108 -14.10 -39.12 38.60
CA ALA A 108 -13.58 -39.38 37.27
C ALA A 108 -13.83 -40.83 36.83
N SER A 109 -13.93 -41.06 35.52
CA SER A 109 -13.45 -42.28 34.84
C SER A 109 -13.40 -42.06 33.32
N GLU A 110 -12.17 -41.93 32.81
CA GLU A 110 -11.71 -42.32 31.46
C GLU A 110 -11.72 -43.86 31.31
N PRO A 111 -11.19 -44.50 30.23
CA PRO A 111 -11.18 -44.21 28.79
C PRO A 111 -11.53 -45.49 27.94
N ILE A 112 -10.87 -45.64 26.78
CA ILE A 112 -10.58 -46.81 25.91
C ILE A 112 -11.44 -47.10 24.64
N PRO A 113 -10.85 -47.72 23.57
CA PRO A 113 -10.68 -47.10 22.25
C PRO A 113 -11.14 -48.04 21.09
N ALA A 114 -10.76 -47.77 19.83
CA ALA A 114 -10.15 -48.72 18.87
C ALA A 114 -10.45 -48.45 17.38
N VAL A 115 -9.36 -48.12 16.65
CA VAL A 115 -8.89 -48.59 15.33
C VAL A 115 -9.81 -49.44 14.43
N ALA A 116 -9.91 -49.10 13.13
CA ALA A 116 -9.24 -49.84 12.01
C ALA A 116 -9.81 -49.52 10.59
N SER A 117 -8.88 -49.52 9.64
CA SER A 117 -8.95 -49.36 8.17
C SER A 117 -9.92 -50.27 7.40
N ALA A 118 -10.35 -49.83 6.20
CA ALA A 118 -9.85 -50.31 4.89
C ALA A 118 -10.78 -49.92 3.72
N GLU A 119 -10.18 -49.62 2.56
CA GLU A 119 -10.79 -49.37 1.25
C GLU A 119 -11.55 -50.59 0.69
N PRO A 120 -12.30 -50.42 -0.42
CA PRO A 120 -11.75 -50.96 -1.68
C PRO A 120 -11.94 -50.07 -2.92
N THR A 121 -11.00 -50.24 -3.85
CA THR A 121 -10.92 -49.73 -5.22
C THR A 121 -11.93 -50.38 -6.17
N ALA A 122 -12.47 -49.60 -7.12
CA ALA A 122 -12.93 -50.11 -8.42
C ALA A 122 -12.76 -49.02 -9.49
N SER A 123 -12.01 -49.34 -10.56
CA SER A 123 -11.69 -48.46 -11.69
C SER A 123 -12.59 -48.72 -12.92
N ALA A 124 -12.73 -47.66 -13.73
CA ALA A 124 -12.94 -47.58 -15.21
C ALA A 124 -14.25 -46.89 -15.67
N PRO A 125 -14.30 -46.23 -16.84
CA PRO A 125 -13.25 -45.53 -17.59
C PRO A 125 -13.62 -44.09 -18.05
N GLU A 126 -12.56 -43.36 -18.38
CA GLU A 126 -12.37 -42.17 -19.22
C GLU A 126 -13.56 -41.64 -20.06
N ALA A 127 -13.97 -40.40 -19.74
CA ALA A 127 -14.63 -39.49 -20.66
C ALA A 127 -13.91 -38.13 -20.59
N ALA A 128 -13.33 -37.72 -21.71
CA ALA A 128 -12.67 -36.43 -21.88
C ALA A 128 -13.65 -35.29 -21.57
N ALA A 129 -13.48 -34.66 -20.41
CA ALA A 129 -14.15 -33.42 -20.04
C ALA A 129 -13.13 -32.29 -20.10
N ALA A 130 -13.46 -31.25 -20.87
CA ALA A 130 -12.75 -29.99 -20.93
C ALA A 130 -12.40 -29.48 -19.52
N PRO A 131 -11.26 -28.79 -19.34
CA PRO A 131 -10.89 -28.27 -18.03
C PRO A 131 -12.04 -27.39 -17.53
N PRO A 132 -12.53 -27.58 -16.29
CA PRO A 132 -13.46 -26.64 -15.72
C PRO A 132 -12.77 -25.28 -15.71
N LEU A 133 -13.37 -24.29 -16.36
CA LEU A 133 -13.04 -22.90 -16.12
C LEU A 133 -13.35 -22.66 -14.64
N THR A 134 -12.33 -22.84 -13.80
CA THR A 134 -12.41 -22.46 -12.40
C THR A 134 -12.83 -21.00 -12.38
N PRO A 135 -13.99 -20.66 -11.80
CA PRO A 135 -14.29 -19.25 -11.57
C PRO A 135 -13.12 -18.72 -10.74
N VAL A 136 -12.43 -17.71 -11.27
CA VAL A 136 -11.48 -16.91 -10.49
C VAL A 136 -12.30 -16.36 -9.34
N SER A 137 -12.21 -17.04 -8.19
CA SER A 137 -12.73 -16.56 -6.93
C SER A 137 -12.02 -15.24 -6.68
N THR A 138 -12.71 -14.13 -6.96
CA THR A 138 -12.21 -12.81 -6.62
C THR A 138 -12.35 -12.71 -5.11
N ALA A 139 -11.38 -13.28 -4.39
CA ALA A 139 -11.29 -13.15 -2.95
C ALA A 139 -11.31 -11.66 -2.60
N ALA A 140 -12.11 -11.30 -1.59
CA ALA A 140 -12.13 -9.94 -1.08
C ALA A 140 -10.72 -9.52 -0.64
N PRO A 141 -10.33 -8.25 -0.83
CA PRO A 141 -9.02 -7.80 -0.40
C PRO A 141 -8.86 -7.97 1.11
N ALA A 142 -7.66 -8.38 1.54
CA ALA A 142 -7.33 -8.41 2.96
C ALA A 142 -7.18 -6.97 3.49
N ASN A 143 -7.85 -6.66 4.60
CA ASN A 143 -7.88 -5.30 5.17
C ASN A 143 -6.88 -5.10 6.31
N SER A 144 -6.01 -6.07 6.58
CA SER A 144 -5.05 -6.04 7.67
C SER A 144 -3.77 -6.80 7.29
N TRP A 145 -2.66 -6.40 7.90
CA TRP A 145 -1.43 -7.17 7.85
C TRP A 145 -1.57 -8.47 8.62
N PRO A 146 -0.92 -9.56 8.19
CA PRO A 146 -0.76 -10.71 9.06
C PRO A 146 0.09 -10.35 10.28
N THR A 147 0.01 -11.17 11.33
CA THR A 147 0.97 -11.11 12.43
C THR A 147 2.38 -11.32 11.87
N MET A 148 3.31 -10.44 12.25
CA MET A 148 4.69 -10.49 11.80
C MET A 148 5.61 -10.69 13.00
N ALA A 149 6.48 -11.70 12.93
CA ALA A 149 7.52 -11.86 13.93
C ALA A 149 8.60 -10.82 13.70
N LEU A 150 9.16 -10.26 14.78
CA LEU A 150 10.20 -9.22 14.70
C LEU A 150 11.40 -9.61 13.82
N GLY A 151 11.75 -10.91 13.79
CA GLY A 151 12.83 -11.47 12.96
C GLY A 151 12.54 -11.51 11.46
N THR A 152 11.33 -11.19 11.00
CA THR A 152 11.00 -11.13 9.57
C THR A 152 11.25 -9.75 8.96
N LEU A 153 11.50 -8.71 9.77
CA LEU A 153 11.87 -7.40 9.23
C LEU A 153 13.25 -7.45 8.54
N PRO A 154 13.43 -6.74 7.42
CA PRO A 154 14.73 -6.71 6.74
C PRO A 154 15.84 -6.18 7.65
N PRO A 155 17.08 -6.66 7.52
CA PRO A 155 18.20 -6.14 8.30
C PRO A 155 18.43 -4.66 8.01
N SER A 156 18.92 -3.94 9.03
CA SER A 156 19.32 -2.53 8.91
C SER A 156 20.32 -2.36 7.76
N SER A 157 20.01 -1.48 6.81
CA SER A 157 20.75 -1.36 5.55
C SER A 157 20.62 0.03 4.91
N LEU A 158 21.64 0.36 4.12
CA LEU A 158 21.69 1.51 3.24
C LEU A 158 21.54 1.02 1.81
N MET A 159 20.53 1.50 1.10
CA MET A 159 20.32 1.20 -0.31
C MET A 159 20.58 2.45 -1.14
N SER A 160 21.48 2.35 -2.11
CA SER A 160 21.75 3.41 -3.07
C SER A 160 21.05 3.11 -4.39
N TYR A 161 20.38 4.11 -4.96
CA TYR A 161 19.62 4.00 -6.20
C TYR A 161 20.19 4.93 -7.27
N GLN A 162 20.18 4.46 -8.52
CA GLN A 162 20.19 5.35 -9.67
C GLN A 162 18.75 5.77 -9.94
N LEU A 163 18.50 7.07 -10.04
CA LEU A 163 17.17 7.59 -10.36
C LEU A 163 17.16 8.19 -11.77
N THR A 164 16.09 7.88 -12.50
CA THR A 164 15.67 8.60 -13.70
C THR A 164 14.28 9.16 -13.44
N GLY A 165 14.07 10.44 -13.75
CA GLY A 165 12.78 11.08 -13.62
C GLY A 165 12.41 11.82 -14.88
N MET A 166 11.11 12.04 -15.07
CA MET A 166 10.58 12.90 -16.11
C MET A 166 9.68 13.93 -15.45
N ASP A 167 9.93 15.21 -15.73
CA ASP A 167 9.02 16.29 -15.35
C ASP A 167 8.75 17.19 -16.55
N LYS A 168 7.47 17.40 -16.85
CA LYS A 168 7.00 18.24 -17.97
C LYS A 168 7.72 17.94 -19.31
N GLY A 169 7.98 16.65 -19.58
CA GLY A 169 8.66 16.18 -20.79
C GLY A 169 10.20 16.20 -20.73
N PHE A 170 10.81 16.77 -19.69
CA PHE A 170 12.25 16.76 -19.51
C PHE A 170 12.68 15.58 -18.64
N THR A 171 13.58 14.76 -19.19
CA THR A 171 14.20 13.68 -18.43
C THR A 171 15.37 14.22 -17.63
N TYR A 172 15.47 13.84 -16.37
CA TYR A 172 16.58 14.16 -15.50
C TYR A 172 17.08 12.92 -14.77
N HIS A 173 18.33 12.99 -14.31
CA HIS A 173 18.95 11.94 -13.51
C HIS A 173 19.24 12.46 -12.11
N ALA A 174 19.09 11.57 -11.13
CA ALA A 174 19.35 11.87 -9.74
C ALA A 174 19.94 10.64 -9.05
N ASN A 175 20.39 10.83 -7.80
CA ASN A 175 20.72 9.73 -6.92
C ASN A 175 19.65 9.62 -5.84
N GLY A 176 19.30 8.38 -5.50
CA GLY A 176 18.40 8.08 -4.39
C GLY A 176 19.13 7.31 -3.30
N GLU A 177 18.73 7.51 -2.05
CA GLU A 177 19.24 6.75 -0.91
C GLU A 177 18.10 6.38 0.03
N LEU A 178 17.92 5.09 0.31
CA LEU A 178 17.03 4.59 1.35
C LEU A 178 17.88 4.08 2.50
N ARG A 179 17.73 4.69 3.67
CA ARG A 179 18.39 4.29 4.90
C ARG A 179 17.35 3.70 5.83
N TRP A 180 17.52 2.42 6.16
CA TRP A 180 16.66 1.65 7.04
C TRP A 180 17.44 1.20 8.27
N GLN A 181 16.95 1.54 9.45
CA GLN A 181 17.50 1.06 10.71
C GLN A 181 16.38 0.69 11.68
N HIS A 182 16.59 -0.38 12.43
CA HIS A 182 15.69 -0.75 13.51
C HIS A 182 16.44 -1.44 14.65
N ASN A 183 15.77 -1.50 15.78
CA ASN A 183 16.09 -2.35 16.92
C ASN A 183 14.83 -3.19 17.26
N PRO A 184 14.78 -3.90 18.40
CA PRO A 184 13.59 -4.69 18.72
C PRO A 184 12.30 -3.90 18.97
N GLN A 185 12.37 -2.60 19.26
CA GLN A 185 11.23 -1.78 19.70
C GLN A 185 10.86 -0.68 18.72
N ALA A 186 11.81 -0.22 17.90
CA ALA A 186 11.69 1.00 17.13
C ALA A 186 12.43 0.95 15.81
N TYR A 187 12.03 1.83 14.90
CA TYR A 187 12.67 2.00 13.61
C TYR A 187 12.83 3.47 13.22
N ALA A 188 13.80 3.68 12.33
CA ALA A 188 13.98 4.91 11.59
C ALA A 188 14.22 4.57 10.10
N LEU A 189 13.43 5.22 9.25
CA LEU A 189 13.48 5.07 7.81
C LEU A 189 13.59 6.44 7.16
N SER A 190 14.50 6.58 6.21
CA SER A 190 14.54 7.76 5.34
C SER A 190 14.75 7.38 3.88
N LEU A 191 14.03 8.04 2.98
CA LEU A 191 14.26 7.98 1.54
C LEU A 191 14.61 9.38 1.07
N SER A 192 15.77 9.55 0.45
CA SER A 192 16.20 10.84 -0.10
C SER A 192 16.43 10.73 -1.60
N VAL A 193 16.12 11.81 -2.31
CA VAL A 193 16.42 11.99 -3.73
C VAL A 193 17.17 13.30 -3.88
N LYS A 194 18.31 13.25 -4.55
CA LYS A 194 19.18 14.41 -4.79
C LYS A 194 19.57 14.50 -6.25
N ALA A 195 19.21 15.61 -6.88
CA ALA A 195 19.55 15.91 -8.27
C ALA A 195 20.41 17.18 -8.34
N PHE A 196 21.44 17.15 -9.19
CA PHE A 196 22.35 18.28 -9.38
C PHE A 196 21.57 19.51 -9.90
N LEU A 197 21.80 20.67 -9.30
CA LEU A 197 21.12 21.96 -9.58
C LEU A 197 19.60 22.03 -9.31
N ILE A 198 18.90 20.89 -9.14
CA ILE A 198 17.45 20.85 -8.84
C ILE A 198 17.20 20.84 -7.32
N GLY A 199 18.11 20.23 -6.55
CA GLY A 199 18.06 20.17 -5.09
C GLY A 199 17.80 18.76 -4.55
N SER A 200 17.30 18.68 -3.31
CA SER A 200 17.00 17.42 -2.64
C SER A 200 15.62 17.42 -2.01
N ARG A 201 14.95 16.26 -2.06
CA ARG A 201 13.75 15.96 -1.30
C ARG A 201 14.00 14.75 -0.43
N GLN A 202 13.45 14.75 0.78
CA GLN A 202 13.65 13.68 1.73
C GLN A 202 12.35 13.35 2.44
N TRP A 203 12.01 12.07 2.42
CA TRP A 203 10.95 11.51 3.24
C TRP A 203 11.55 10.81 4.45
N ARG A 204 10.90 10.93 5.62
CA ARG A 204 11.28 10.19 6.82
C ARG A 204 10.05 9.56 7.45
N SER A 205 10.24 8.36 8.00
CA SER A 205 9.27 7.65 8.80
C SER A 205 9.97 7.12 10.05
N THR A 206 9.37 7.38 11.20
CA THR A 206 9.85 6.89 12.50
C THR A 206 8.68 6.32 13.27
N GLY A 207 8.92 5.26 14.02
CA GLY A 207 7.85 4.58 14.73
C GLY A 207 8.33 3.44 15.60
N LEU A 208 7.36 2.75 16.18
CA LEU A 208 7.56 1.57 16.99
C LEU A 208 7.46 0.32 16.12
N ILE A 209 7.86 -0.81 16.68
CA ILE A 209 7.61 -2.14 16.13
C ILE A 209 6.71 -2.90 17.10
N ASP A 210 5.61 -3.43 16.59
CA ASP A 210 4.65 -4.25 17.34
C ASP A 210 4.39 -5.59 16.64
N GLY A 211 3.44 -6.39 17.15
CA GLY A 211 3.13 -7.72 16.60
C GLY A 211 2.58 -7.71 15.17
N SER A 212 2.22 -6.54 14.63
CA SER A 212 1.83 -6.35 13.23
C SER A 212 2.94 -5.75 12.37
N GLY A 213 4.14 -5.56 12.93
CA GLY A 213 5.30 -4.97 12.26
C GLY A 213 5.47 -3.49 12.55
N LEU A 214 5.64 -2.69 11.50
CA LEU A 214 5.92 -1.27 11.61
C LEU A 214 4.68 -0.51 12.06
N SER A 215 4.87 0.29 13.10
CA SER A 215 3.84 1.14 13.71
C SER A 215 4.32 2.60 13.64
N PRO A 216 4.10 3.32 12.51
CA PRO A 216 4.58 4.68 12.32
C PRO A 216 4.04 5.63 13.38
N LEU A 217 4.88 6.53 13.88
CA LEU A 217 4.52 7.63 14.80
C LEU A 217 4.56 8.99 14.09
N LYS A 218 5.55 9.19 13.21
CA LYS A 218 5.72 10.42 12.45
C LYS A 218 6.26 10.13 11.05
N PHE A 219 5.57 10.68 10.06
CA PHE A 219 6.02 10.74 8.66
C PHE A 219 6.30 12.19 8.29
N THR A 220 7.41 12.48 7.62
CA THR A 220 7.75 13.82 7.11
C THR A 220 8.18 13.81 5.66
N ASP A 221 7.98 14.95 5.00
CA ASP A 221 8.47 15.24 3.65
C ASP A 221 9.09 16.64 3.64
N SER A 222 10.39 16.70 3.39
CA SER A 222 11.21 17.90 3.46
C SER A 222 11.82 18.19 2.08
N TRP A 223 11.45 19.33 1.48
CA TRP A 223 12.05 19.82 0.23
C TRP A 223 12.24 21.34 0.23
N ARG A 224 11.13 22.11 0.16
CA ARG A 224 11.10 23.58 0.24
C ARG A 224 10.37 24.07 1.49
N GLY A 225 10.47 23.27 2.53
CA GLY A 225 9.62 23.29 3.72
C GLY A 225 9.40 21.85 4.18
N GLU A 226 8.98 21.70 5.42
CA GLU A 226 8.67 20.40 6.01
C GLU A 226 7.17 20.28 6.27
N ARG A 227 6.60 19.15 5.87
CA ARG A 227 5.24 18.75 6.21
C ARG A 227 5.28 17.40 6.90
N ALA A 228 4.32 17.17 7.77
CA ALA A 228 4.30 15.96 8.58
C ALA A 228 2.89 15.40 8.78
N SER A 229 2.84 14.11 9.05
CA SER A 229 1.66 13.37 9.50
C SER A 229 2.02 12.65 10.80
N HIS A 230 1.23 12.87 11.84
CA HIS A 230 1.43 12.32 13.18
C HIS A 230 0.37 11.26 13.45
N PHE A 231 0.81 10.09 13.90
CA PHE A 231 -0.04 8.95 14.21
C PHE A 231 -0.27 8.92 15.72
N ASP A 232 -1.32 9.59 16.16
CA ASP A 232 -1.73 9.69 17.56
C ASP A 232 -2.52 8.43 17.94
N ARG A 233 -1.80 7.44 18.48
CA ARG A 233 -2.38 6.15 18.90
C ARG A 233 -3.26 6.25 20.12
N GLU A 234 -2.96 7.17 21.03
CA GLU A 234 -3.77 7.39 22.23
C GLU A 234 -5.17 7.86 21.85
N GLN A 235 -5.26 8.81 20.93
CA GLN A 235 -6.53 9.35 20.45
C GLN A 235 -7.05 8.67 19.18
N LYS A 236 -6.38 7.60 18.72
CA LYS A 236 -6.72 6.81 17.53
C LYS A 236 -6.97 7.67 16.28
N ARG A 237 -6.07 8.62 16.01
CA ARG A 237 -6.20 9.57 14.89
C ARG A 237 -4.87 9.85 14.19
N ILE A 238 -4.97 10.37 12.98
CA ILE A 238 -3.84 10.87 12.19
C ILE A 238 -4.05 12.37 11.98
N VAL A 239 -3.06 13.15 12.40
CA VAL A 239 -3.08 14.63 12.35
C VAL A 239 -2.04 15.13 11.36
N PHE A 240 -2.42 16.05 10.48
CA PHE A 240 -1.58 16.58 9.42
C PHE A 240 -1.10 17.98 9.75
N SER A 241 0.19 18.27 9.57
CA SER A 241 0.77 19.60 9.81
C SER A 241 0.24 20.67 8.86
N SER A 242 -0.43 20.27 7.77
CA SER A 242 -1.07 21.18 6.83
C SER A 242 -2.51 21.57 7.22
N ASN A 243 -2.94 21.26 8.44
CA ASN A 243 -4.32 21.47 8.91
C ASN A 243 -5.37 20.81 8.00
N ALA A 244 -5.01 19.69 7.36
CA ALA A 244 -5.97 18.88 6.63
C ALA A 244 -6.91 18.17 7.61
N PRO A 245 -8.12 17.74 7.18
CA PRO A 245 -9.05 17.02 8.05
C PRO A 245 -8.39 15.83 8.74
N VAL A 246 -8.61 15.72 10.06
CA VAL A 246 -8.11 14.61 10.87
C VAL A 246 -8.71 13.30 10.33
N ALA A 247 -7.89 12.25 10.23
CA ALA A 247 -8.33 10.93 9.83
C ALA A 247 -8.36 9.98 11.03
N ALA A 248 -9.25 8.99 11.03
CA ALA A 248 -9.22 7.91 12.00
C ALA A 248 -7.99 7.03 11.77
N LEU A 249 -7.31 6.60 12.83
CA LEU A 249 -6.18 5.67 12.76
C LEU A 249 -6.69 4.23 12.79
N LEU A 250 -6.53 3.51 11.68
CA LEU A 250 -6.86 2.09 11.58
C LEU A 250 -5.69 1.20 12.02
N PRO A 251 -5.96 -0.01 12.53
CA PRO A 251 -4.91 -0.98 12.83
C PRO A 251 -4.02 -1.28 11.62
N GLY A 252 -2.71 -1.32 11.83
CA GLY A 252 -1.74 -1.59 10.76
C GLY A 252 -1.54 -0.47 9.74
N ALA A 253 -2.06 0.73 10.01
CA ALA A 253 -1.86 1.90 9.15
C ALA A 253 -0.37 2.20 8.94
N GLN A 254 -0.04 2.54 7.70
CA GLN A 254 1.32 2.85 7.26
C GLN A 254 1.40 4.29 6.77
N ASP A 255 2.61 4.81 6.59
CA ASP A 255 2.86 5.98 5.73
C ASP A 255 3.42 5.55 4.36
N GLN A 256 3.62 6.52 3.47
CA GLN A 256 3.99 6.27 2.08
C GLN A 256 5.30 5.49 1.90
N ILE A 257 6.25 5.61 2.83
CA ILE A 257 7.54 4.92 2.74
C ILE A 257 7.65 3.73 3.71
N SER A 258 7.01 3.78 4.87
CA SER A 258 6.98 2.63 5.80
C SER A 258 6.27 1.44 5.16
N LEU A 259 5.29 1.69 4.28
CA LEU A 259 4.62 0.68 3.48
C LEU A 259 5.59 -0.21 2.71
N TYR A 260 6.72 0.33 2.24
CA TYR A 260 7.71 -0.43 1.49
C TYR A 260 8.40 -1.49 2.34
N LEU A 261 8.74 -1.13 3.58
CA LEU A 261 9.47 -1.98 4.51
C LEU A 261 8.53 -2.95 5.22
N GLN A 262 7.29 -2.50 5.47
CA GLN A 262 6.22 -3.36 5.96
C GLN A 262 5.94 -4.50 4.98
N LEU A 263 5.87 -4.20 3.68
CA LEU A 263 5.69 -5.19 2.64
C LEU A 263 6.90 -6.12 2.49
N ALA A 264 8.12 -5.58 2.59
CA ALA A 264 9.33 -6.39 2.62
C ALA A 264 9.33 -7.40 3.78
N GLY A 265 8.95 -6.95 4.99
CA GLY A 265 8.83 -7.82 6.16
C GLY A 265 7.75 -8.90 6.02
N ALA A 266 6.63 -8.55 5.39
CA ALA A 266 5.55 -9.50 5.08
C ALA A 266 6.01 -10.59 4.10
N MET A 267 6.67 -10.18 3.00
CA MET A 267 7.20 -11.11 2.00
C MET A 267 8.35 -11.96 2.54
N ALA A 268 9.16 -11.43 3.46
CA ALA A 268 10.23 -12.18 4.11
C ALA A 268 9.71 -13.24 5.09
N GLY A 269 8.55 -13.01 5.71
CA GLY A 269 7.95 -13.95 6.65
C GLY A 269 7.30 -15.16 5.98
N ASP A 270 6.47 -14.94 4.96
CA ASP A 270 5.68 -15.99 4.31
C ASP A 270 5.33 -15.58 2.86
N PRO A 271 6.26 -15.67 1.90
CA PRO A 271 6.03 -15.20 0.53
C PRO A 271 4.97 -16.04 -0.21
N GLU A 272 4.83 -17.32 0.11
CA GLU A 272 3.85 -18.23 -0.50
C GLU A 272 2.40 -17.86 -0.15
N ARG A 273 2.19 -17.10 0.93
CA ARG A 273 0.89 -16.49 1.27
C ARG A 273 0.39 -15.52 0.21
N TYR A 274 1.28 -15.02 -0.63
CA TYR A 274 0.99 -13.97 -1.58
C TYR A 274 1.16 -14.46 -3.03
N PRO A 275 0.24 -15.30 -3.55
CA PRO A 275 0.23 -15.67 -4.95
C PRO A 275 -0.05 -14.44 -5.84
N ALA A 276 0.28 -14.56 -7.13
CA ALA A 276 -0.08 -13.55 -8.12
C ALA A 276 -1.60 -13.27 -8.12
N GLY A 277 -1.96 -11.98 -8.19
CA GLY A 277 -3.34 -11.52 -8.05
C GLY A 277 -3.76 -11.26 -6.60
N THR A 278 -2.89 -11.43 -5.60
CA THR A 278 -3.15 -11.02 -4.21
C THR A 278 -3.56 -9.55 -4.15
N ARG A 279 -4.56 -9.24 -3.32
CA ARG A 279 -5.08 -7.88 -3.10
C ARG A 279 -5.11 -7.54 -1.62
N MET A 280 -4.53 -6.39 -1.25
CA MET A 280 -4.52 -5.89 0.13
C MET A 280 -4.99 -4.45 0.17
N LEU A 281 -5.87 -4.11 1.11
CA LEU A 281 -6.30 -2.75 1.40
C LEU A 281 -5.64 -2.29 2.70
N ILE A 282 -4.64 -1.42 2.58
CA ILE A 282 -3.88 -0.91 3.73
C ILE A 282 -4.11 0.58 3.85
N GLN A 283 -4.49 1.06 5.03
CA GLN A 283 -4.56 2.51 5.26
C GLN A 283 -3.16 3.10 5.14
N THR A 284 -2.98 4.03 4.21
CA THR A 284 -1.71 4.71 4.00
C THR A 284 -1.91 6.21 4.18
N ALA A 285 -1.17 6.79 5.12
CA ALA A 285 -1.14 8.22 5.35
C ALA A 285 -0.21 8.92 4.35
N THR A 286 -0.72 9.98 3.75
CA THR A 286 0.05 11.00 3.03
C THR A 286 0.20 12.24 3.92
N LEU A 287 0.64 13.37 3.35
CA LEU A 287 0.70 14.66 4.05
C LEU A 287 -0.63 15.40 4.15
N ARG A 288 -1.74 14.80 3.67
CA ARG A 288 -3.06 15.46 3.57
C ARG A 288 -4.25 14.56 3.87
N ASP A 289 -4.09 13.25 3.75
CA ASP A 289 -5.15 12.27 3.96
C ASP A 289 -4.56 10.94 4.45
N ALA A 290 -5.41 10.07 5.00
CA ALA A 290 -5.03 8.70 5.35
C ALA A 290 -6.17 7.76 4.99
N VAL A 291 -5.94 6.97 3.95
CA VAL A 291 -7.00 6.26 3.22
C VAL A 291 -6.52 4.87 2.80
N PRO A 292 -7.41 3.89 2.65
CA PRO A 292 -7.03 2.57 2.15
C PRO A 292 -6.45 2.64 0.74
N TRP A 293 -5.24 2.12 0.57
CA TRP A 293 -4.57 1.90 -0.70
C TRP A 293 -4.73 0.43 -1.11
N LEU A 294 -5.14 0.19 -2.35
CA LEU A 294 -5.24 -1.16 -2.90
C LEU A 294 -3.89 -1.57 -3.48
N LEU A 295 -3.19 -2.43 -2.74
CA LEU A 295 -1.99 -3.11 -3.20
C LEU A 295 -2.37 -4.37 -3.96
N MET A 296 -1.77 -4.59 -5.12
CA MET A 296 -1.91 -5.81 -5.91
C MET A 296 -0.55 -6.41 -6.22
N LEU A 297 -0.39 -7.71 -6.01
CA LEU A 297 0.78 -8.46 -6.48
C LEU A 297 0.53 -8.86 -7.94
N GLU A 298 1.30 -8.30 -8.87
CA GLU A 298 1.17 -8.61 -10.31
C GLU A 298 1.89 -9.93 -10.67
N GLY A 299 3.01 -10.24 -10.02
CA GLY A 299 3.74 -11.49 -10.22
C GLY A 299 5.25 -11.32 -10.12
N GLN A 300 5.99 -12.34 -10.54
CA GLN A 300 7.44 -12.26 -10.65
C GLN A 300 7.86 -11.57 -11.95
N GLU A 301 8.87 -10.70 -11.87
CA GLU A 301 9.46 -9.98 -12.99
C GLU A 301 10.99 -9.98 -12.85
N PRO A 302 11.75 -10.30 -13.92
CA PRO A 302 13.20 -10.13 -13.90
C PRO A 302 13.57 -8.65 -13.95
N LEU A 303 14.52 -8.23 -13.11
CA LEU A 303 15.06 -6.87 -13.09
C LEU A 303 16.57 -6.91 -13.23
N THR A 304 17.15 -6.00 -14.01
CA THR A 304 18.60 -5.82 -14.07
C THR A 304 19.05 -4.80 -13.03
N VAL A 305 19.85 -5.26 -12.06
CA VAL A 305 20.44 -4.46 -10.97
C VAL A 305 21.94 -4.63 -11.02
N ALA A 306 22.69 -3.51 -11.09
CA ALA A 306 24.16 -3.51 -11.19
C ALA A 306 24.74 -4.48 -12.25
N GLY A 307 24.07 -4.61 -13.39
CA GLY A 307 24.48 -5.50 -14.49
C GLY A 307 24.12 -6.97 -14.30
N GLN A 308 23.45 -7.34 -13.21
CA GLN A 308 22.96 -8.71 -12.95
C GLN A 308 21.44 -8.77 -13.05
N THR A 309 20.92 -9.78 -13.74
CA THR A 309 19.49 -10.08 -13.73
C THR A 309 19.13 -10.80 -12.44
N ILE A 310 18.16 -10.26 -11.72
CA ILE A 310 17.61 -10.81 -10.48
C ILE A 310 16.10 -11.03 -10.62
N THR A 311 15.56 -12.05 -9.98
CA THR A 311 14.12 -12.21 -9.84
C THR A 311 13.59 -11.22 -8.80
N THR A 312 12.47 -10.58 -9.12
CA THR A 312 11.74 -9.70 -8.22
C THR A 312 10.26 -10.01 -8.26
N THR A 313 9.52 -9.63 -7.21
CA THR A 313 8.06 -9.68 -7.19
C THR A 313 7.52 -8.26 -7.26
N LYS A 314 6.63 -8.02 -8.22
CA LYS A 314 6.06 -6.70 -8.47
C LYS A 314 4.76 -6.50 -7.72
N TRP A 315 4.75 -5.45 -6.91
CA TRP A 315 3.57 -4.93 -6.23
C TRP A 315 3.18 -3.57 -6.82
N VAL A 316 1.88 -3.34 -6.93
CA VAL A 316 1.33 -2.11 -7.48
C VAL A 316 0.26 -1.56 -6.55
N CYS A 317 0.44 -0.32 -6.11
CA CYS A 317 -0.64 0.46 -5.53
C CYS A 317 -1.50 1.03 -6.66
N GLN A 318 -2.74 0.56 -6.73
CA GLN A 318 -3.69 1.01 -7.75
C GLN A 318 -4.18 2.43 -7.44
N PRO A 319 -4.17 3.34 -8.43
CA PRO A 319 -4.82 4.65 -8.29
C PRO A 319 -6.31 4.46 -7.97
N ARG A 320 -6.84 5.20 -6.99
CA ARG A 320 -8.27 5.09 -6.64
C ARG A 320 -9.16 5.80 -7.64
N ASN A 321 -8.60 6.76 -8.36
CA ASN A 321 -9.25 7.51 -9.43
C ASN A 321 -8.17 8.01 -10.41
N GLN A 322 -8.62 8.61 -11.52
CA GLN A 322 -7.74 9.13 -12.57
C GLN A 322 -6.83 10.29 -12.15
N TYR A 323 -6.99 10.83 -10.94
CA TYR A 323 -6.22 11.95 -10.40
C TYR A 323 -5.17 11.51 -9.37
N GLU A 324 -4.89 10.22 -9.28
CA GLU A 324 -3.90 9.67 -8.36
C GLU A 324 -2.69 9.07 -9.05
N ALA A 325 -1.54 9.18 -8.37
CA ALA A 325 -0.31 8.58 -8.83
C ALA A 325 -0.39 7.05 -8.72
N ARG A 326 0.24 6.36 -9.68
CA ARG A 326 0.49 4.93 -9.63
C ARG A 326 1.84 4.68 -8.97
N VAL A 327 1.89 3.81 -7.97
CA VAL A 327 3.14 3.40 -7.31
C VAL A 327 3.39 1.93 -7.62
N GLU A 328 4.57 1.62 -8.11
CA GLU A 328 5.03 0.28 -8.41
C GLU A 328 6.31 -0.01 -7.63
N MET A 329 6.43 -1.24 -7.14
CA MET A 329 7.53 -1.67 -6.30
C MET A 329 7.96 -3.08 -6.69
N TRP A 330 9.24 -3.28 -6.91
CA TRP A 330 9.80 -4.61 -7.21
C TRP A 330 10.63 -5.05 -6.01
N LEU A 331 10.16 -6.08 -5.31
CA LEU A 331 10.81 -6.61 -4.12
C LEU A 331 11.73 -7.78 -4.49
N SER A 332 12.96 -7.79 -3.99
CA SER A 332 13.95 -8.81 -4.36
C SER A 332 14.26 -9.77 -3.20
N PRO A 333 14.00 -11.07 -3.32
CA PRO A 333 14.39 -12.06 -2.30
C PRO A 333 15.90 -12.03 -2.01
N ARG A 334 16.72 -11.78 -3.03
CA ARG A 334 18.19 -11.65 -2.92
C ARG A 334 18.63 -10.48 -2.02
N HIS A 335 17.77 -9.49 -1.84
CA HIS A 335 18.02 -8.30 -1.02
C HIS A 335 17.10 -8.27 0.20
N ALA A 336 16.82 -9.42 0.81
CA ALA A 336 15.92 -9.53 1.98
C ALA A 336 14.53 -8.91 1.73
N TRP A 337 14.00 -9.10 0.52
CA TRP A 337 12.73 -8.54 0.04
C TRP A 337 12.65 -7.01 0.02
N MET A 338 13.77 -6.32 0.16
CA MET A 338 13.85 -4.87 0.02
C MET A 338 13.50 -4.43 -1.42
N PRO A 339 13.01 -3.19 -1.59
CA PRO A 339 12.60 -2.69 -2.90
C PRO A 339 13.82 -2.48 -3.82
N ALA A 340 14.01 -3.39 -4.78
CA ALA A 340 15.04 -3.27 -5.81
C ALA A 340 14.69 -2.22 -6.88
N ARG A 341 13.39 -1.89 -7.03
CA ARG A 341 12.96 -0.75 -7.83
C ARG A 341 11.70 -0.14 -7.23
N ILE A 342 11.60 1.18 -7.30
CA ILE A 342 10.39 1.94 -6.94
C ILE A 342 10.11 2.90 -8.09
N ARG A 343 8.91 2.81 -8.67
CA ARG A 343 8.47 3.74 -9.70
C ARG A 343 7.18 4.42 -9.26
N ILE A 344 7.19 5.75 -9.29
CA ILE A 344 6.01 6.56 -9.00
C ILE A 344 5.69 7.35 -10.25
N THR A 345 4.54 7.09 -10.85
CA THR A 345 4.05 7.77 -12.04
C THR A 345 2.87 8.66 -11.67
N GLN A 346 3.03 9.97 -11.84
CA GLN A 346 2.00 10.97 -11.61
C GLN A 346 0.95 10.93 -12.72
N VAL A 347 -0.21 11.54 -12.46
CA VAL A 347 -1.31 11.70 -13.44
C VAL A 347 -0.85 12.41 -14.71
N SER A 348 0.08 13.36 -14.59
CA SER A 348 0.67 14.08 -15.73
C SER A 348 1.52 13.21 -16.64
N GLY A 349 1.79 11.96 -16.27
CA GLY A 349 2.79 11.10 -16.91
C GLY A 349 4.22 11.35 -16.40
N SER A 350 4.47 12.44 -15.65
CA SER A 350 5.73 12.66 -14.94
C SER A 350 6.01 11.50 -14.01
N TYR A 351 7.26 11.06 -13.91
CA TYR A 351 7.61 9.94 -13.04
C TYR A 351 8.95 10.13 -12.35
N ILE A 352 9.14 9.36 -11.28
CA ILE A 352 10.45 9.03 -10.73
C ILE A 352 10.60 7.52 -10.71
N ASP A 353 11.76 7.03 -11.11
CA ASP A 353 12.09 5.62 -11.21
C ASP A 353 13.43 5.39 -10.53
N LEU A 354 13.40 4.77 -9.35
CA LEU A 354 14.53 4.44 -8.52
C LEU A 354 14.90 2.99 -8.81
N ASN A 355 16.06 2.74 -9.41
CA ASN A 355 16.58 1.40 -9.62
C ASN A 355 17.80 1.16 -8.72
N LEU A 356 17.79 0.05 -7.99
CA LEU A 356 18.83 -0.29 -7.02
C LEU A 356 20.20 -0.37 -7.71
N ARG A 357 21.22 0.15 -7.02
CA ARG A 357 22.63 0.04 -7.41
C ARG A 357 23.39 -0.84 -6.43
N SER A 358 23.22 -0.60 -5.14
CA SER A 358 23.91 -1.30 -4.06
C SER A 358 23.07 -1.33 -2.79
N MET A 359 23.33 -2.32 -1.96
CA MET A 359 22.80 -2.44 -0.60
C MET A 359 23.94 -2.79 0.34
N GLU A 360 24.12 -1.98 1.37
CA GLU A 360 25.18 -2.14 2.36
C GLU A 360 24.56 -2.30 3.76
N PRO A 361 25.13 -3.14 4.62
CA PRO A 361 24.64 -3.29 5.99
C PRO A 361 24.87 -2.00 6.78
N LEU A 362 23.93 -1.67 7.67
CA LEU A 362 24.07 -0.62 8.66
C LEU A 362 24.05 -1.19 10.08
N PRO A 363 24.64 -0.50 11.05
CA PRO A 363 24.40 -0.83 12.45
C PRO A 363 22.91 -0.72 12.77
N PRO A 364 22.41 -1.48 13.76
CA PRO A 364 21.04 -1.36 14.23
C PRO A 364 20.77 0.04 14.78
N LEU A 365 19.49 0.39 14.92
CA LEU A 365 19.10 1.65 15.55
C LEU A 365 19.55 1.65 17.03
N PRO A 366 20.24 2.70 17.54
CA PRO A 366 20.59 2.78 18.95
C PRO A 366 19.36 2.64 19.86
N LEU A 367 19.47 1.93 20.98
CA LEU A 367 18.35 1.69 21.90
C LEU A 367 17.79 2.97 22.51
N ASP A 368 18.65 3.97 22.73
CA ASP A 368 18.28 5.25 23.35
C ASP A 368 17.77 6.29 22.32
N THR A 369 17.52 5.88 21.08
CA THR A 369 17.01 6.80 20.06
C THR A 369 15.62 7.28 20.45
N PRO A 370 15.38 8.60 20.61
CA PRO A 370 14.05 9.10 20.91
C PRO A 370 13.13 8.91 19.70
N VAL A 371 12.05 8.15 19.88
CA VAL A 371 11.06 7.89 18.83
C VAL A 371 9.83 8.75 19.12
N GLY A 372 9.81 9.95 18.55
CA GLY A 372 8.71 10.90 18.69
C GLY A 372 8.82 11.73 19.98
N GLU A 373 9.05 13.02 19.80
CA GLU A 373 8.89 14.01 20.86
C GLU A 373 7.40 14.04 21.26
N LYS A 374 7.07 13.94 22.55
CA LYS A 374 5.72 14.25 23.04
C LYS A 374 5.47 15.71 22.65
N THR A 375 4.67 15.94 21.62
CA THR A 375 4.08 17.26 21.39
C THR A 375 3.12 17.53 22.54
N THR A 376 3.64 18.08 23.64
CA THR A 376 2.85 18.85 24.60
C THR A 376 2.22 19.99 23.83
N GLY A 377 0.90 19.94 23.69
CA GLY A 377 0.12 21.02 23.11
C GLY A 377 0.40 22.33 23.84
N SER A 378 0.61 23.40 23.08
CA SER A 378 0.43 24.78 23.52
C SER A 378 -0.76 25.36 22.78
#